data_AF-A0A2V6WYW8-F1
#
_entry.id   AF-A0A2V6WYW8-F1
#
_cell.length_a   1.000
_cell.length_b   1.000
_cell.length_c   1.000
_cell.angle_alpha   90.00
_cell.angle_beta   90.00
_cell.angle_gamma   90.00
#
_symmetry.space_group_name_H-M   'P 1'
#
loop_
_entity.id
_entity.type
_entity.pdbx_description
1 polymer ?
#
loop_
_entity_poly.entity_id
_entity_poly.type
_entity_poly.pdbx_seq_one_letter_code
_entity_poly.pdbx_strand_id
1 'polypeptide(L)' 'MSYTPRFCLWCGRRLASVRVEGHRRHRGPRCGWIFYDNAVPAVVGIIE' A
#
# COMPACT_ATOMS: atom_id res chain seq x y z
N MET A 1 -6.24 8.73 7.57
CA MET A 1 -5.36 9.01 6.41
C MET A 1 -4.59 7.75 6.09
N SER A 2 -4.86 7.07 4.97
CA SER A 2 -3.97 5.98 4.55
C SER A 2 -2.71 6.58 3.94
N TYR A 3 -1.55 6.18 4.44
CA TYR A 3 -0.28 6.59 3.85
C TYR A 3 -0.03 5.71 2.61
N THR A 4 -0.18 6.30 1.43
CA THR A 4 0.25 5.64 0.20
C THR A 4 1.71 6.02 -0.09
N PRO A 5 2.65 5.06 -0.14
CA PRO A 5 4.03 5.36 -0.49
C PRO A 5 4.12 5.87 -1.93
N ARG A 6 5.01 6.83 -2.19
CA ARG A 6 5.26 7.33 -3.58
C ARG A 6 6.18 6.39 -4.38
N PHE A 7 7.00 5.61 -3.69
CA PHE A 7 8.02 4.72 -4.26
C PHE A 7 7.82 3.29 -3.78
N CYS A 8 8.21 2.33 -4.62
CA CYS A 8 8.14 0.91 -4.29
C CYS A 8 9.12 0.57 -3.17
N LEU A 9 8.62 -0.04 -2.10
CA LEU A 9 9.44 -0.44 -0.95
C LEU A 9 10.45 -1.54 -1.30
N TRP A 10 10.23 -2.30 -2.38
CA TRP A 10 11.12 -3.37 -2.81
C TRP A 10 12.23 -2.90 -3.76
N CYS A 11 11.91 -2.06 -4.75
CA CYS A 11 12.86 -1.70 -5.81
C CYS A 11 13.10 -0.18 -5.99
N GLY A 12 12.49 0.67 -5.15
CA GLY A 12 12.71 2.12 -5.14
C GLY A 12 12.11 2.92 -6.31
N ARG A 13 11.60 2.26 -7.37
CA ARG A 13 10.94 2.94 -8.49
C ARG A 13 9.62 3.58 -8.06
N ARG A 14 9.25 4.70 -8.69
CA ARG A 14 7.94 5.36 -8.47
C ARG A 14 6.80 4.38 -8.79
N LEU A 15 5.82 4.30 -7.90
CA LEU A 15 4.67 3.41 -8.08
C LEU A 15 3.75 3.91 -9.19
N ALA A 16 3.15 2.97 -9.93
CA ALA A 16 2.14 3.24 -10.95
C ALA A 16 0.77 2.73 -10.48
N SER A 17 -0.29 3.47 -10.78
CA SER A 17 -1.67 3.04 -10.52
C SER A 17 -2.13 2.05 -11.59
N VAL A 18 -2.62 0.89 -11.17
CA VAL A 18 -3.09 -0.19 -12.05
C VAL A 18 -4.42 -0.76 -11.55
N ARG A 19 -5.16 -1.48 -12.40
CA ARG A 19 -6.36 -2.21 -11.99
C ARG A 19 -6.02 -3.69 -11.83
N VAL A 20 -6.23 -4.23 -10.63
CA VAL A 20 -5.99 -5.64 -10.28
C VAL A 20 -7.28 -6.16 -9.68
N GLU A 21 -7.84 -7.24 -10.24
CA GLU A 21 -9.08 -7.86 -9.76
C GLU A 21 -10.24 -6.84 -9.61
N GLY A 22 -10.32 -5.85 -10.51
CA GLY A 22 -11.32 -4.80 -10.45
C GLY A 22 -11.01 -3.64 -9.49
N HIS A 23 -9.98 -3.75 -8.65
CA HIS A 23 -9.57 -2.72 -7.69
C HIS A 23 -8.41 -1.87 -8.22
N ARG A 24 -8.40 -0.57 -7.91
CA ARG A 24 -7.23 0.29 -8.18
C ARG A 24 -6.15 0.03 -7.13
N ARG A 25 -4.96 -0.35 -7.58
CA ARG A 25 -3.81 -0.68 -6.74
C ARG A 25 -2.57 0.07 -7.23
N HIS A 26 -1.57 0.20 -6.36
CA HIS A 26 -0.26 0.75 -6.73
C HIS A 26 0.72 -0.40 -6.94
N ARG A 27 1.32 -0.48 -8.13
CA ARG A 27 2.25 -1.55 -8.52
C ARG A 27 3.61 -0.98 -8.89
N GLY A 28 4.68 -1.65 -8.45
CA GLY A 28 6.04 -1.36 -8.86
C GLY A 28 6.23 -1.75 -10.33
N PRO A 29 6.57 -0.80 -11.24
CA PRO A 29 6.67 -1.10 -12.66
C PRO A 29 7.86 -2.02 -13.00
N ARG A 30 8.88 -2.08 -12.14
CA ARG A 30 10.08 -2.90 -12.35
C ARG A 30 9.95 -4.31 -11.76
N CYS A 31 9.56 -4.43 -10.50
CA CYS A 31 9.54 -5.72 -9.79
C CYS A 31 8.14 -6.33 -9.65
N GLY A 32 7.09 -5.63 -10.06
CA GLY A 32 5.71 -6.13 -10.02
C GLY A 32 5.04 -6.12 -8.65
N TRP A 33 5.74 -5.72 -7.57
CA TRP A 33 5.20 -5.67 -6.20
C TRP A 33 3.95 -4.78 -6.11
N ILE A 34 2.93 -5.23 -5.37
CA ILE A 34 1.64 -4.54 -5.21
C ILE A 34 1.49 -4.03 -3.78
N PHE A 35 1.18 -2.75 -3.63
CA PHE A 35 0.77 -2.15 -2.37
C PHE A 35 -0.74 -2.31 -2.19
N TYR A 36 -1.14 -3.08 -1.17
CA TYR A 36 -2.54 -3.41 -0.90
C TYR A 36 -3.28 -2.38 -0.04
N ASP A 37 -2.57 -1.45 0.60
CA ASP A 37 -3.15 -0.46 1.52
C ASP A 37 -4.04 -1.11 2.59
N ASN A 38 -3.57 -2.23 3.16
CA ASN A 38 -4.31 -2.95 4.19
C ASN A 38 -4.46 -2.05 5.44
N ALA A 39 -5.67 -2.00 5.99
CA ALA A 39 -5.93 -1.26 7.21
C ALA A 39 -5.06 -1.82 8.37
N VAL A 40 -4.41 -0.94 9.10
CA VAL A 40 -3.68 -1.31 10.32
C VAL A 40 -4.71 -1.40 11.46
N PRO A 41 -4.90 -2.57 12.09
CA PRO A 41 -5.78 -2.67 13.24
C PRO A 41 -5.19 -1.88 14.41
N ALA A 42 -6.04 -1.12 15.10
CA ALA A 42 -5.68 -0.36 16.29
C ALA A 42 -6.53 -0.82 17.47
N VAL A 43 -5.91 -0.98 18.63
CA VAL A 43 -6.57 -1.36 19.89
C VAL A 43 -6.23 -0.30 20.92
N VAL A 44 -7.23 0.12 21.70
CA VAL A 44 -7.08 1.05 22.82
C VAL A 44 -7.51 0.36 24.10
N GLY A 45 -6.71 0.47 25.17
CA GLY A 45 -7.06 0.04 26.51
C GLY A 45 -7.35 1.25 27.38
N ILE A 46 -8.45 1.21 28.12
CA ILE A 46 -8.79 2.20 29.15
C ILE A 46 -8.44 1.55 30.49
N ILE A 47 -7.71 2.27 31.34
CA ILE A 47 -7.35 1.84 32.69
C ILE A 47 -8.15 2.70 33.66
N GLU A 48 -8.81 2.06 34.62
CA GLU A 48 -9.50 2.68 35.76
C GLU A 48 -8.72 2.43 37.05
#